data_AF-A0A9J7LE53-F1
#
_entry.id   AF-A0A9J7LE53-F1
#
_cell.length_a   1.000
_cell.length_b   1.000
_cell.length_c   1.000
_cell.angle_alpha   90.00
_cell.angle_beta   90.00
_cell.angle_gamma   90.00
#
_symmetry.space_group_name_H-M   'P 1'
#
loop_
_entity.id
_entity.type
_entity.pdbx_description
1 polymer ?
#
loop_
_entity_poly.entity_id
_entity_poly.type
_entity_poly.pdbx_seq_one_letter_code
_entity_poly.pdbx_strand_id
1 'polypeptide(L)'
;MARYQTTLYILIASVFTTIFVITTNNSDYVSAIMKPSTISVYRSPGRFLLSNKDAPVKGEGEILRSPDNDSLVPFSQSEEWHRHVKGCRVVKSGETAHETFPAHKNSSVTSSSDTKYFVDKVLDSRGIAKDVYGHHTVINNPLSTFSVVEPGGPGGCVERRRRAAVKTSRARRCHAALNAGFFGSESHACMGNVVTDGKRIQDGGGVQNANFGIRKDGTIVVGYLSEMDVLREDNPFVQLITGVIWLVRNGTVFVNESKAQDCGGLQEYGPMDKFVDVLSARVAVGHDDQGRVVLVHTDGNTEERGLNLWEFAEFLQRLGLVNAINLDGGGSATFVLDGTVANYPADHCNDNHNQTWHCPREVSTILCAHDPDDVTSNCRAVNSYTCLKVIILCVILHWILQ
;
A
#
# COMPACT_ATOMS: atom_id res chain seq x y z
N MET A 1 40.62 -37.34 23.39
CA MET A 1 40.34 -36.12 24.21
C MET A 1 39.63 -35.11 23.34
N ALA A 2 38.30 -35.03 23.46
CA ALA A 2 37.47 -33.87 23.15
C ALA A 2 36.09 -34.14 23.77
N ARG A 3 35.85 -33.59 24.96
CA ARG A 3 34.57 -33.67 25.66
C ARG A 3 33.62 -32.67 24.98
N TYR A 4 32.57 -33.14 24.32
CA TYR A 4 31.38 -32.30 24.11
C TYR A 4 30.50 -32.44 25.35
N GLN A 5 30.55 -31.46 26.24
CA GLN A 5 29.56 -31.30 27.30
C GLN A 5 28.27 -30.76 26.67
N THR A 6 27.24 -31.58 26.64
CA THR A 6 25.88 -31.13 26.32
C THR A 6 25.26 -30.61 27.62
N THR A 7 25.18 -29.30 27.79
CA THR A 7 24.49 -28.69 28.92
C THR A 7 22.99 -28.71 28.66
N LEU A 8 22.27 -29.58 29.36
CA LEU A 8 20.81 -29.64 29.38
C LEU A 8 20.28 -28.55 30.34
N TYR A 9 19.56 -27.56 29.81
CA TYR A 9 18.83 -26.60 30.65
C TYR A 9 17.38 -27.07 30.80
N ILE A 10 17.04 -27.60 31.98
CA ILE A 10 15.65 -27.87 32.37
C ILE A 10 15.16 -26.64 33.14
N LEU A 11 14.27 -25.86 32.54
CA LEU A 11 13.58 -24.79 33.25
C LEU A 11 12.28 -25.37 33.84
N ILE A 12 12.29 -25.66 35.14
CA ILE A 12 11.10 -26.12 35.86
C ILE A 12 10.36 -24.87 36.36
N ALA A 13 9.32 -24.47 35.64
CA ALA A 13 8.32 -23.53 36.15
C ALA A 13 7.06 -24.33 36.51
N SER A 14 6.88 -24.63 37.79
CA SER A 14 5.69 -25.29 38.31
C SER A 14 4.68 -24.26 38.79
N VAL A 15 3.75 -23.85 37.93
CA VAL A 15 2.41 -23.43 38.40
C VAL A 15 1.40 -23.82 37.32
N PHE A 16 0.53 -24.78 37.67
CA PHE A 16 -0.59 -25.33 36.88
C PHE A 16 -0.23 -26.18 35.64
N THR A 17 -0.40 -27.50 35.82
CA THR A 17 -0.59 -28.61 34.87
C THR A 17 -0.66 -28.25 33.37
N THR A 18 0.49 -28.05 32.73
CA THR A 18 0.77 -28.46 31.34
C THR A 18 2.29 -28.46 31.16
N ILE A 19 2.89 -29.60 30.82
CA ILE A 19 4.33 -29.69 30.54
C ILE A 19 4.53 -29.32 29.06
N PHE A 20 5.19 -28.20 28.79
CA PHE A 20 5.69 -27.88 27.46
C PHE A 20 7.17 -28.28 27.40
N VAL A 21 7.48 -29.27 26.57
CA VAL A 21 8.87 -29.59 26.20
C VAL A 21 9.16 -28.90 24.88
N ILE A 22 9.98 -27.86 24.89
CA ILE A 22 10.51 -27.24 23.68
C ILE A 22 11.89 -27.83 23.44
N THR A 23 12.03 -28.69 22.44
CA THR A 23 13.34 -29.15 21.97
C THR A 23 13.71 -28.34 20.73
N THR A 24 14.83 -27.62 20.77
CA THR A 24 15.42 -27.06 19.55
C THR A 24 16.41 -28.06 18.99
N ASN A 25 16.03 -28.80 17.94
CA ASN A 25 17.01 -29.26 16.97
C ASN A 25 16.37 -29.56 15.61
N ASN A 26 17.00 -29.00 14.58
CA ASN A 26 16.81 -29.36 13.18
C ASN A 26 17.16 -30.83 12.97
N SER A 27 16.17 -31.68 12.69
CA SER A 27 16.24 -32.76 11.70
C SER A 27 14.95 -33.59 11.71
N ASP A 28 14.50 -33.91 10.52
CA ASP A 28 13.29 -34.63 10.12
C ASP A 28 12.95 -35.96 10.86
N TYR A 29 11.63 -36.23 10.94
CA TYR A 29 10.93 -37.50 11.16
C TYR A 29 11.24 -38.36 12.41
N VAL A 30 10.28 -38.49 13.34
CA VAL A 30 9.81 -39.79 13.90
C VAL A 30 8.33 -39.68 14.38
N SER A 31 7.55 -40.69 14.00
CA SER A 31 6.15 -40.98 14.31
C SER A 31 5.87 -41.45 15.75
N ALA A 32 4.72 -40.97 16.28
CA ALA A 32 3.72 -41.62 17.15
C ALA A 32 4.13 -42.58 18.30
N ILE A 33 3.54 -42.38 19.50
CA ILE A 33 2.88 -43.40 20.36
C ILE A 33 1.92 -42.72 21.39
N MET A 34 0.60 -42.97 21.20
CA MET A 34 -0.57 -43.21 22.10
C MET A 34 -0.66 -42.59 23.53
N LYS A 35 -1.79 -42.23 24.16
CA LYS A 35 -3.28 -42.01 23.98
C LYS A 35 -3.83 -41.81 25.46
N PRO A 36 -5.14 -41.64 25.77
CA PRO A 36 -6.15 -40.66 25.34
C PRO A 36 -6.96 -40.03 26.52
N SER A 37 -7.43 -38.78 26.42
CA SER A 37 -8.79 -38.38 26.86
C SER A 37 -9.04 -36.88 26.70
N THR A 38 -10.17 -36.57 26.05
CA THR A 38 -10.86 -35.26 25.97
C THR A 38 -10.12 -34.11 25.28
N ILE A 39 -10.20 -34.07 23.95
CA ILE A 39 -10.07 -32.83 23.17
C ILE A 39 -11.44 -32.52 22.56
N SER A 40 -12.08 -31.47 23.07
CA SER A 40 -13.20 -30.78 22.43
C SER A 40 -12.72 -30.13 21.15
N VAL A 41 -13.25 -30.58 20.01
CA VAL A 41 -12.99 -30.02 18.69
C VAL A 41 -13.72 -28.67 18.57
N TYR A 42 -12.98 -27.58 18.72
CA TYR A 42 -13.45 -26.26 18.27
C TYR A 42 -13.04 -26.10 16.80
N ARG A 43 -13.99 -26.29 15.88
CA ARG A 43 -13.82 -26.00 14.45
C ARG A 43 -13.80 -24.49 14.27
N SER A 44 -12.61 -23.92 14.06
CA SER A 44 -12.46 -22.62 13.41
C SER A 44 -12.91 -22.76 11.93
N PRO A 45 -13.68 -21.81 11.38
CA PRO A 45 -14.01 -21.80 9.96
C PRO A 45 -12.73 -21.58 9.13
N GLY A 46 -12.65 -22.31 8.03
CA GLY A 46 -11.43 -22.57 7.26
C GLY A 46 -10.63 -21.33 6.89
N ARG A 47 -9.37 -21.32 7.32
CA ARG A 47 -8.30 -20.59 6.66
C ARG A 47 -8.09 -21.27 5.31
N PHE A 48 -8.51 -20.61 4.23
CA PHE A 48 -8.08 -21.00 2.88
C PHE A 48 -6.57 -20.85 2.85
N LEU A 49 -5.85 -21.97 2.94
CA LEU A 49 -4.45 -22.02 2.58
C LEU A 49 -4.38 -21.80 1.08
N LEU A 50 -4.13 -20.56 0.67
CA LEU A 50 -3.60 -20.29 -0.66
C LEU A 50 -2.32 -21.13 -0.77
N SER A 51 -2.39 -22.12 -1.65
CA SER A 51 -1.25 -22.93 -2.06
C SER A 51 -0.05 -22.02 -2.28
N ASN A 52 1.11 -22.37 -1.70
CA ASN A 52 2.41 -21.78 -2.00
C ASN A 52 2.64 -21.79 -3.52
N LYS A 53 2.21 -20.71 -4.20
CA LYS A 53 2.56 -20.43 -5.59
C LYS A 53 3.84 -19.61 -5.72
N ASP A 54 4.53 -19.35 -4.60
CA ASP A 54 5.93 -18.90 -4.60
C ASP A 54 6.88 -20.10 -4.79
N ALA A 55 6.63 -20.91 -5.82
CA ALA A 55 7.74 -21.55 -6.48
C ALA A 55 8.32 -20.49 -7.43
N PRO A 56 9.49 -19.88 -7.13
CA PRO A 56 10.23 -19.27 -8.22
C PRO A 56 10.34 -20.33 -9.31
N VAL A 57 10.03 -19.97 -10.56
CA VAL A 57 10.40 -20.80 -11.70
C VAL A 57 11.87 -21.12 -11.48
N LYS A 58 12.18 -22.38 -11.16
CA LYS A 58 13.55 -22.87 -11.02
C LYS A 58 14.15 -22.96 -12.44
N GLY A 59 14.34 -21.80 -13.05
CA GLY A 59 15.40 -21.58 -14.01
C GLY A 59 16.64 -21.21 -13.21
N GLU A 60 17.76 -21.81 -13.55
CA GLU A 60 19.05 -21.45 -12.96
C GLU A 60 19.31 -19.94 -13.16
N GLY A 61 19.46 -19.20 -12.07
CA GLY A 61 20.37 -18.04 -12.03
C GLY A 61 19.83 -16.60 -12.17
N GLU A 62 18.62 -16.32 -12.65
CA GLU A 62 18.18 -14.92 -12.83
C GLU A 62 16.76 -14.63 -12.31
N ILE A 63 16.63 -13.57 -11.50
CA ILE A 63 15.32 -13.03 -11.10
C ILE A 63 14.73 -12.35 -12.33
N LEU A 64 13.70 -12.97 -12.93
CA LEU A 64 12.95 -12.37 -14.04
C LEU A 64 12.37 -11.02 -13.61
N ARG A 65 12.61 -9.99 -14.41
CA ARG A 65 12.11 -8.62 -14.20
C ARG A 65 11.14 -8.24 -15.30
N SER A 66 10.24 -7.31 -14.99
CA SER A 66 9.41 -6.68 -16.01
C SER A 66 10.25 -5.87 -17.03
N PRO A 67 9.92 -5.88 -18.33
CA PRO A 67 10.40 -4.91 -19.32
C PRO A 67 9.64 -3.58 -19.36
N ASP A 68 8.67 -3.37 -18.46
CA ASP A 68 7.80 -2.18 -18.41
C ASP A 68 6.94 -1.98 -19.67
N ASN A 69 6.38 -3.07 -20.20
CA ASN A 69 5.70 -3.07 -21.51
C ASN A 69 4.21 -2.68 -21.49
N ASP A 70 3.53 -2.71 -20.34
CA ASP A 70 2.18 -2.14 -20.19
C ASP A 70 2.27 -0.72 -19.59
N SER A 71 2.61 0.26 -20.43
CA SER A 71 2.81 1.65 -20.00
C SER A 71 1.54 2.50 -20.17
N LEU A 72 1.02 3.02 -19.06
CA LEU A 72 -0.14 3.91 -19.02
C LEU A 72 0.28 5.29 -18.51
N VAL A 73 0.51 6.23 -19.44
CA VAL A 73 1.04 7.56 -19.10
C VAL A 73 0.00 8.67 -19.32
N PRO A 74 -0.21 9.57 -18.34
CA PRO A 74 -1.12 10.71 -18.49
C PRO A 74 -0.54 11.87 -19.32
N PHE A 75 0.78 11.89 -19.57
CA PHE A 75 1.50 13.00 -20.18
C PHE A 75 2.46 12.53 -21.27
N SER A 76 2.80 13.44 -22.20
CA SER A 76 3.77 13.14 -23.27
C SER A 76 5.21 13.09 -22.73
N GLN A 77 6.08 12.25 -23.32
CA GLN A 77 7.46 12.04 -22.86
C GLN A 77 8.33 13.32 -22.87
N SER A 78 8.00 14.32 -23.71
CA SER A 78 8.73 15.60 -23.78
C SER A 78 8.30 16.62 -22.72
N GLU A 79 7.28 16.31 -21.93
CA GLU A 79 6.76 17.15 -20.85
C GLU A 79 7.18 16.59 -19.49
N GLU A 80 8.49 16.34 -19.32
CA GLU A 80 9.06 16.14 -17.99
C GLU A 80 8.79 17.41 -17.17
N TRP A 81 7.69 17.36 -16.40
CA TRP A 81 7.15 18.25 -15.37
C TRP A 81 8.10 19.32 -14.84
N HIS A 82 8.48 20.24 -15.71
CA HIS A 82 9.12 21.46 -15.27
C HIS A 82 8.07 22.28 -14.54
N ARG A 83 8.51 23.03 -13.52
CA ARG A 83 7.71 23.99 -12.73
C ARG A 83 6.90 25.01 -13.58
N HIS A 84 7.05 24.95 -14.90
CA HIS A 84 6.46 25.76 -15.95
C HIS A 84 5.77 24.91 -17.05
N VAL A 85 5.10 23.80 -16.71
CA VAL A 85 4.23 23.12 -17.69
C VAL A 85 3.17 24.13 -18.16
N LYS A 86 3.15 24.44 -19.45
CA LYS A 86 2.14 25.31 -20.07
C LYS A 86 0.76 24.72 -19.78
N GLY A 87 -0.12 25.52 -19.20
CA GLY A 87 -1.51 25.13 -18.95
C GLY A 87 -1.81 24.58 -17.56
N CYS A 88 -0.83 24.54 -16.64
CA CYS A 88 -1.15 24.38 -15.22
C CYS A 88 -1.90 25.62 -14.71
N ARG A 89 -3.15 25.46 -14.27
CA ARG A 89 -3.78 26.48 -13.41
C ARG A 89 -3.08 26.47 -12.07
N VAL A 90 -2.77 27.64 -11.52
CA VAL A 90 -2.32 27.75 -10.13
C VAL A 90 -3.57 27.99 -9.28
N VAL A 91 -3.84 27.12 -8.31
CA VAL A 91 -4.90 27.37 -7.32
C VAL A 91 -4.52 28.63 -6.54
N LYS A 92 -5.33 29.67 -6.65
CA LYS A 92 -5.15 30.90 -5.87
C LYS A 92 -5.62 30.64 -4.45
N SER A 93 -4.87 31.14 -3.47
CA SER A 93 -5.22 31.10 -2.05
C SER A 93 -6.65 31.61 -1.82
N GLY A 94 -7.54 30.76 -1.28
CA GLY A 94 -8.92 31.12 -0.91
C GLY A 94 -10.04 30.41 -1.67
N GLU A 95 -9.75 29.73 -2.79
CA GLU A 95 -10.71 28.81 -3.44
C GLU A 95 -10.58 27.42 -2.77
N THR A 96 -11.69 26.80 -2.35
CA THR A 96 -11.67 25.44 -1.77
C THR A 96 -11.42 24.40 -2.86
N ALA A 97 -10.15 24.22 -3.19
CA ALA A 97 -9.67 23.27 -4.21
C ALA A 97 -9.41 21.86 -3.67
N HIS A 98 -9.66 21.63 -2.37
CA HIS A 98 -9.56 20.35 -1.69
C HIS A 98 -10.73 20.15 -0.72
N GLU A 99 -11.04 18.89 -0.41
CA GLU A 99 -11.94 18.49 0.67
C GLU A 99 -11.15 18.01 1.89
N THR A 100 -11.74 18.12 3.07
CA THR A 100 -11.19 17.61 4.32
C THR A 100 -12.18 16.73 5.06
N PHE A 101 -11.70 15.66 5.69
CA PHE A 101 -12.53 14.74 6.48
C PHE A 101 -11.77 14.25 7.73
N PRO A 102 -12.40 14.13 8.91
CA PRO A 102 -11.73 13.58 10.08
C PRO A 102 -11.42 12.09 9.89
N ALA A 103 -10.16 11.67 10.06
CA ALA A 103 -9.82 10.26 10.03
C ALA A 103 -10.56 9.47 11.12
N HIS A 104 -10.93 8.24 10.79
CA HIS A 104 -11.50 7.27 11.70
C HIS A 104 -10.59 7.11 12.93
N LYS A 105 -11.18 7.18 14.13
CA LYS A 105 -10.49 6.98 15.41
C LYS A 105 -11.38 6.14 16.32
N ASN A 106 -11.09 4.85 16.43
CA ASN A 106 -11.81 3.94 17.31
C ASN A 106 -10.84 2.94 17.95
N SER A 107 -10.64 3.07 19.27
CA SER A 107 -9.78 2.20 20.08
C SER A 107 -10.32 0.79 20.28
N SER A 108 -11.62 0.57 20.01
CA SER A 108 -12.23 -0.77 20.13
C SER A 108 -11.94 -1.64 18.91
N VAL A 109 -11.49 -1.06 17.80
CA VAL A 109 -11.16 -1.80 16.59
C VAL A 109 -9.75 -2.36 16.71
N THR A 110 -9.64 -3.69 16.72
CA THR A 110 -8.37 -4.41 16.90
C THR A 110 -7.66 -4.73 15.60
N SER A 111 -8.38 -4.76 14.46
CA SER A 111 -7.77 -4.96 13.14
C SER A 111 -7.40 -3.63 12.50
N SER A 112 -6.11 -3.44 12.21
CA SER A 112 -5.58 -2.26 11.52
C SER A 112 -6.17 -2.10 10.11
N SER A 113 -6.46 -3.21 9.43
CA SER A 113 -7.14 -3.22 8.12
C SER A 113 -7.99 -4.46 7.88
N ASP A 114 -8.87 -4.39 6.88
CA ASP A 114 -9.63 -5.52 6.31
C ASP A 114 -9.51 -5.49 4.78
N THR A 115 -9.10 -6.60 4.17
CA THR A 115 -8.92 -6.71 2.71
C THR A 115 -9.94 -7.68 2.14
N LYS A 116 -10.64 -7.25 1.08
CA LYS A 116 -11.59 -8.08 0.34
C LYS A 116 -11.17 -8.17 -1.12
N TYR A 117 -11.06 -9.39 -1.61
CA TYR A 117 -11.03 -9.70 -3.03
C TYR A 117 -12.44 -9.61 -3.61
N PHE A 118 -12.57 -9.09 -4.83
CA PHE A 118 -13.83 -9.07 -5.55
C PHE A 118 -13.66 -9.53 -6.99
N VAL A 119 -14.75 -10.12 -7.49
CA VAL A 119 -15.03 -10.24 -8.93
C VAL A 119 -16.40 -9.60 -9.11
N ASP A 120 -16.44 -8.44 -9.73
CA ASP A 120 -17.66 -7.63 -9.82
C ASP A 120 -18.01 -7.34 -11.27
N LYS A 121 -19.31 -7.16 -11.54
CA LYS A 121 -19.79 -6.82 -12.89
C LYS A 121 -19.90 -5.30 -13.04
N VAL A 122 -19.11 -4.74 -13.94
CA VAL A 122 -19.18 -3.32 -14.32
C VAL A 122 -19.76 -3.23 -15.72
N LEU A 123 -20.68 -2.29 -15.93
CA LEU A 123 -21.23 -2.00 -17.26
C LEU A 123 -20.31 -1.02 -17.98
N ASP A 124 -20.00 -1.30 -19.24
CA ASP A 124 -19.33 -0.33 -20.11
C ASP A 124 -20.32 0.75 -20.59
N SER A 125 -19.82 1.74 -21.34
CA SER A 125 -20.63 2.84 -21.89
C SER A 125 -21.75 2.38 -22.85
N ARG A 126 -21.70 1.13 -23.33
CA ARG A 126 -22.74 0.51 -24.19
C ARG A 126 -23.72 -0.35 -23.37
N GLY A 127 -23.55 -0.41 -22.06
CA GLY A 127 -24.35 -1.26 -21.16
C GLY A 127 -23.95 -2.73 -21.17
N ILE A 128 -22.78 -3.08 -21.71
CA ILE A 128 -22.28 -4.46 -21.73
C ILE A 128 -21.55 -4.74 -20.43
N ALA A 129 -21.97 -5.79 -19.73
CA ALA A 129 -21.34 -6.21 -18.49
C ALA A 129 -19.98 -6.89 -18.74
N LYS A 130 -18.96 -6.49 -17.99
CA LYS A 130 -17.64 -7.12 -17.92
C LYS A 130 -17.28 -7.48 -16.48
N ASP A 131 -16.54 -8.57 -16.32
CA ASP A 131 -16.02 -8.98 -15.02
C ASP A 131 -14.74 -8.21 -14.71
N VAL A 132 -14.70 -7.62 -13.52
CA VAL A 132 -13.55 -6.86 -13.01
C VAL A 132 -13.04 -7.52 -11.75
N TYR A 133 -11.73 -7.76 -11.74
CA TYR A 133 -11.03 -8.45 -10.67
C TYR A 133 -10.23 -7.42 -9.89
N GLY A 134 -10.21 -7.53 -8.57
CA GLY A 134 -9.47 -6.58 -7.76
C GLY A 134 -9.58 -6.83 -6.28
N HIS A 135 -9.00 -5.90 -5.53
CA HIS A 135 -9.12 -5.88 -4.08
C HIS A 135 -9.45 -4.48 -3.60
N HIS A 136 -10.17 -4.40 -2.49
CA HIS A 136 -10.18 -3.19 -1.67
C HIS A 136 -9.72 -3.51 -0.26
N THR A 137 -8.94 -2.60 0.32
CA THR A 137 -8.47 -2.67 1.71
C THR A 137 -8.96 -1.46 2.48
N VAL A 138 -9.75 -1.68 3.52
CA VAL A 138 -10.23 -0.65 4.44
C VAL A 138 -9.29 -0.58 5.63
N ILE A 139 -8.75 0.60 5.92
CA ILE A 139 -7.75 0.84 6.97
C ILE A 139 -8.38 1.65 8.09
N ASN A 140 -8.41 1.07 9.28
CA ASN A 140 -8.91 1.69 10.49
C ASN A 140 -7.79 2.46 11.20
N ASN A 141 -8.13 3.61 11.81
CA ASN A 141 -7.17 4.42 12.58
C ASN A 141 -5.98 4.90 11.72
N PRO A 142 -6.24 5.42 10.49
CA PRO A 142 -5.22 5.58 9.47
C PRO A 142 -4.11 6.57 9.84
N LEU A 143 -4.34 7.47 10.82
CA LEU A 143 -3.26 8.30 11.36
C LEU A 143 -2.08 7.47 11.92
N SER A 144 -2.34 6.25 12.39
CA SER A 144 -1.34 5.35 12.98
C SER A 144 -1.05 4.09 12.16
N THR A 145 -1.90 3.75 11.19
CA THR A 145 -1.88 2.44 10.50
C THR A 145 -1.73 2.55 8.98
N PHE A 146 -1.64 3.77 8.44
CA PHE A 146 -1.41 4.03 7.02
C PHE A 146 -0.12 4.83 6.84
N SER A 147 0.71 4.38 5.89
CA SER A 147 1.94 5.07 5.49
C SER A 147 2.10 5.17 3.98
N VAL A 148 2.63 6.31 3.51
CA VAL A 148 3.26 6.44 2.20
C VAL A 148 4.73 6.08 2.36
N VAL A 149 5.24 5.14 1.56
CA VAL A 149 6.59 4.59 1.75
C VAL A 149 7.44 4.78 0.50
N GLU A 150 8.64 5.32 0.67
CA GLU A 150 9.66 5.45 -0.38
C GLU A 150 10.14 4.09 -0.94
N PRO A 151 10.60 4.03 -2.20
CA PRO A 151 11.07 2.78 -2.83
C PRO A 151 12.23 2.14 -2.07
N GLY A 152 11.99 0.96 -1.50
CA GLY A 152 12.99 0.24 -0.71
C GLY A 152 13.34 0.88 0.64
N GLY A 153 12.53 1.83 1.13
CA GLY A 153 12.71 2.50 2.43
C GLY A 153 13.27 3.93 2.33
N PRO A 154 13.55 4.56 3.49
CA PRO A 154 13.92 5.96 3.58
C PRO A 154 15.07 6.36 2.64
N GLY A 155 14.92 7.49 1.94
CA GLY A 155 15.89 7.99 0.95
C GLY A 155 15.74 7.41 -0.45
N GLY A 156 14.83 6.45 -0.66
CA GLY A 156 14.58 5.84 -1.95
C GLY A 156 14.25 6.83 -3.06
N CYS A 157 13.47 7.89 -2.78
CA CYS A 157 13.14 8.90 -3.77
C CYS A 157 14.35 9.77 -4.14
N VAL A 158 15.16 10.17 -3.15
CA VAL A 158 16.36 10.99 -3.37
C VAL A 158 17.39 10.23 -4.22
N GLU A 159 17.50 8.92 -4.00
CA GLU A 159 18.36 8.03 -4.77
C GLU A 159 17.78 7.64 -6.14
N ARG A 160 16.55 8.07 -6.47
CA ARG A 160 15.82 7.68 -7.70
C ARG A 160 15.73 6.15 -7.84
N ARG A 161 15.47 5.47 -6.72
CA ARG A 161 15.39 4.02 -6.69
C ARG A 161 14.03 3.56 -7.23
N ARG A 162 14.03 2.47 -7.99
CA ARG A 162 12.83 1.64 -8.21
C ARG A 162 12.97 0.35 -7.42
N ARG A 163 11.86 -0.13 -6.85
CA ARG A 163 11.84 -1.39 -6.10
C ARG A 163 10.49 -2.06 -6.25
N ALA A 164 10.48 -3.38 -6.45
CA ALA A 164 9.25 -4.17 -6.42
C ALA A 164 8.45 -3.90 -5.13
N ALA A 165 7.15 -3.62 -5.28
CA ALA A 165 6.28 -3.25 -4.15
C ALA A 165 6.34 -4.27 -3.01
N VAL A 166 6.44 -5.56 -3.33
CA VAL A 166 6.56 -6.65 -2.36
C VAL A 166 7.81 -6.54 -1.47
N LYS A 167 8.93 -6.05 -2.01
CA LYS A 167 10.17 -5.89 -1.23
C LYS A 167 10.08 -4.69 -0.28
N THR A 168 9.53 -3.58 -0.75
CA THR A 168 9.28 -2.38 0.08
C THR A 168 8.26 -2.69 1.18
N SER A 169 7.18 -3.40 0.83
CA SER A 169 6.13 -3.83 1.76
C SER A 169 6.67 -4.70 2.89
N ARG A 170 7.46 -5.74 2.56
CA ARG A 170 8.12 -6.59 3.57
C ARG A 170 9.03 -5.80 4.52
N ALA A 171 9.76 -4.80 4.00
CA ALA A 171 10.65 -3.98 4.80
C ALA A 171 9.89 -3.08 5.80
N ARG A 172 8.72 -2.55 5.42
CA ARG A 172 7.84 -1.74 6.30
C ARG A 172 6.85 -2.60 7.11
N ARG A 173 6.83 -3.92 6.92
CA ARG A 173 5.90 -4.87 7.56
C ARG A 173 4.44 -4.53 7.30
N CYS A 174 4.12 -4.23 6.04
CA CYS A 174 2.74 -4.01 5.63
C CYS A 174 1.97 -5.34 5.61
N HIS A 175 0.76 -5.35 6.16
CA HIS A 175 -0.18 -6.45 6.00
C HIS A 175 -0.83 -6.39 4.61
N ALA A 176 -1.09 -5.18 4.12
CA ALA A 176 -1.49 -4.94 2.73
C ALA A 176 -0.72 -3.74 2.17
N ALA A 177 -0.32 -3.82 0.91
CA ALA A 177 0.33 -2.71 0.22
C ALA A 177 -0.10 -2.62 -1.25
N LEU A 178 -0.03 -1.41 -1.78
CA LEU A 178 -0.40 -1.08 -3.15
C LEU A 178 0.64 -0.12 -3.71
N ASN A 179 1.00 -0.21 -5.00
CA ASN A 179 1.82 0.83 -5.62
C ASN A 179 1.11 2.20 -5.53
N ALA A 180 1.88 3.28 -5.54
CA ALA A 180 1.34 4.61 -5.24
C ALA A 180 1.59 5.62 -6.37
N GLY A 181 2.44 6.63 -6.12
CA GLY A 181 2.63 7.76 -7.01
C GLY A 181 3.34 7.39 -8.32
N PHE A 182 3.13 8.25 -9.31
CA PHE A 182 3.84 8.21 -10.58
C PHE A 182 5.34 8.46 -10.42
N PHE A 183 6.11 8.08 -11.41
CA PHE A 183 7.55 8.27 -11.46
C PHE A 183 8.06 8.40 -12.89
N GLY A 184 9.25 8.98 -13.06
CA GLY A 184 9.88 9.12 -14.37
C GLY A 184 10.28 7.75 -14.92
N SER A 185 9.83 7.39 -16.11
CA SER A 185 10.17 6.11 -16.75
C SER A 185 11.68 5.96 -16.98
N GLU A 186 12.36 7.03 -17.39
CA GLU A 186 13.81 7.05 -17.62
C GLU A 186 14.59 7.52 -16.39
N SER A 187 14.14 8.62 -15.77
CA SER A 187 14.85 9.24 -14.65
C SER A 187 14.63 8.51 -13.33
N HIS A 188 13.60 7.66 -13.22
CA HIS A 188 13.18 6.97 -12.00
C HIS A 188 12.84 7.88 -10.82
N ALA A 189 12.74 9.20 -11.07
CA ALA A 189 12.44 10.17 -10.03
C ALA A 189 10.99 10.01 -9.54
N CYS A 190 10.78 10.08 -8.23
CA CYS A 190 9.45 10.25 -7.66
C CYS A 190 8.79 11.52 -8.23
N MET A 191 7.47 11.52 -8.40
CA MET A 191 6.74 12.67 -8.94
C MET A 191 5.75 13.25 -7.92
N GLY A 192 5.53 14.56 -8.02
CA GLY A 192 4.61 15.30 -7.17
C GLY A 192 5.08 15.44 -5.71
N ASN A 193 4.12 15.70 -4.83
CA ASN A 193 4.33 15.80 -3.39
C ASN A 193 4.47 14.41 -2.78
N VAL A 194 5.51 14.23 -1.97
CA VAL A 194 5.73 13.00 -1.19
C VAL A 194 6.08 13.38 0.24
N VAL A 195 5.24 12.96 1.19
CA VAL A 195 5.51 13.03 2.63
C VAL A 195 5.37 11.63 3.20
N THR A 196 6.43 11.16 3.88
CA THR A 196 6.50 9.86 4.54
C THR A 196 6.77 10.08 6.01
N ASP A 197 5.89 9.60 6.87
CA ASP A 197 6.05 9.61 8.33
C ASP A 197 6.41 11.01 8.90
N GLY A 198 5.78 12.06 8.37
CA GLY A 198 6.02 13.46 8.74
C GLY A 198 7.23 14.11 8.10
N LYS A 199 8.05 13.36 7.35
CA LYS A 199 9.18 13.89 6.60
C LYS A 199 8.73 14.22 5.17
N ARG A 200 8.82 15.51 4.81
CA ARG A 200 8.65 15.94 3.42
C ARG A 200 9.85 15.49 2.58
N ILE A 201 9.62 14.51 1.70
CA ILE A 201 10.63 13.90 0.84
C ILE A 201 10.77 14.71 -0.45
N GLN A 202 9.65 15.12 -1.01
CA GLN A 202 9.60 15.88 -2.25
C GLN A 202 8.44 16.89 -2.23
N ASP A 203 8.69 18.05 -2.81
CA ASP A 203 7.71 19.09 -3.06
C ASP A 203 7.44 19.14 -4.57
N GLY A 204 6.16 19.07 -4.97
CA GLY A 204 5.72 19.22 -6.34
C GLY A 204 5.88 20.64 -6.88
N GLY A 205 6.23 21.62 -6.04
CA GLY A 205 6.52 23.00 -6.45
C GLY A 205 5.29 23.73 -6.99
N GLY A 206 4.12 23.46 -6.40
CA GLY A 206 2.85 24.08 -6.78
C GLY A 206 2.20 23.51 -8.05
N VAL A 207 2.74 22.43 -8.60
CA VAL A 207 2.13 21.66 -9.68
C VAL A 207 0.77 21.12 -9.23
N GLN A 208 -0.29 21.43 -10.00
CA GLN A 208 -1.65 21.03 -9.68
C GLN A 208 -1.97 19.67 -10.28
N ASN A 209 -1.80 18.63 -9.47
CA ASN A 209 -2.44 17.33 -9.66
C ASN A 209 -3.21 16.93 -8.39
N ALA A 210 -4.09 15.95 -8.48
CA ALA A 210 -4.83 15.43 -7.34
C ALA A 210 -3.90 14.84 -6.23
N ASN A 211 -4.14 15.20 -4.97
CA ASN A 211 -3.36 14.74 -3.82
C ASN A 211 -4.25 14.03 -2.79
N PHE A 212 -3.65 13.10 -2.05
CA PHE A 212 -4.24 12.47 -0.88
C PHE A 212 -3.23 12.55 0.27
N GLY A 213 -3.66 13.03 1.43
CA GLY A 213 -2.79 13.11 2.59
C GLY A 213 -3.54 13.07 3.91
N ILE A 214 -2.78 12.79 4.98
CA ILE A 214 -3.25 12.84 6.36
C ILE A 214 -2.38 13.86 7.09
N ARG A 215 -3.03 14.79 7.79
CA ARG A 215 -2.36 15.79 8.62
C ARG A 215 -2.11 15.27 10.04
N LYS A 216 -1.25 15.97 10.78
CA LYS A 216 -0.82 15.59 12.13
C LYS A 216 -1.98 15.42 13.12
N ASP A 217 -3.06 16.18 12.97
CA ASP A 217 -4.28 16.06 13.79
C ASP A 217 -5.18 14.87 13.37
N GLY A 218 -4.86 14.18 12.28
CA GLY A 218 -5.67 13.13 11.68
C GLY A 218 -6.67 13.63 10.65
N THR A 219 -6.61 14.88 10.20
CA THR A 219 -7.44 15.35 9.08
C THR A 219 -6.97 14.72 7.77
N ILE A 220 -7.85 13.98 7.10
CA ILE A 220 -7.68 13.54 5.71
C ILE A 220 -7.92 14.74 4.81
N VAL A 221 -7.05 14.92 3.82
CA VAL A 221 -7.16 15.98 2.81
C VAL A 221 -7.07 15.36 1.43
N VAL A 222 -8.03 15.68 0.56
CA VAL A 222 -8.10 15.15 -0.82
C VAL A 222 -8.34 16.28 -1.81
N GLY A 223 -7.58 16.34 -2.88
CA GLY A 223 -7.77 17.30 -3.97
C GLY A 223 -6.51 18.09 -4.33
N TYR A 224 -6.69 19.32 -4.79
CA TYR A 224 -5.62 20.17 -5.30
C TYR A 224 -5.07 21.06 -4.19
N LEU A 225 -3.74 21.07 -4.07
CA LEU A 225 -3.03 21.75 -2.99
C LEU A 225 -2.10 22.82 -3.57
N SER A 226 -2.12 24.00 -2.96
CA SER A 226 -1.08 25.00 -3.20
C SER A 226 0.22 24.59 -2.51
N GLU A 227 1.35 25.16 -2.93
CA GLU A 227 2.63 24.98 -2.24
C GLU A 227 2.53 25.41 -0.77
N MET A 228 1.79 26.48 -0.46
CA MET A 228 1.56 26.91 0.92
C MET A 228 0.80 25.88 1.76
N ASP A 229 -0.19 25.17 1.17
CA ASP A 229 -0.93 24.13 1.88
C ASP A 229 -0.04 22.95 2.28
N VAL A 230 0.94 22.64 1.43
CA VAL A 230 1.93 21.56 1.60
C VAL A 230 3.02 21.97 2.60
N LEU A 231 3.49 23.21 2.53
CA LEU A 231 4.57 23.74 3.38
C LEU A 231 4.12 24.16 4.78
N ARG A 232 2.81 24.18 5.04
CA ARG A 232 2.21 24.59 6.31
C ARG A 232 2.78 23.83 7.53
N GLU A 233 3.19 24.57 8.58
CA GLU A 233 3.89 24.03 9.76
C GLU A 233 3.01 23.80 11.01
N ASP A 234 1.87 24.50 11.16
CA ASP A 234 1.02 24.43 12.36
C ASP A 234 0.29 23.08 12.49
N ASN A 235 -0.18 22.54 11.38
CA ASN A 235 -0.74 21.20 11.26
C ASN A 235 -0.24 20.56 9.94
N PRO A 236 1.02 20.08 9.94
CA PRO A 236 1.69 19.59 8.74
C PRO A 236 1.12 18.24 8.30
N PHE A 237 1.40 17.86 7.06
CA PHE A 237 1.14 16.50 6.60
C PHE A 237 2.06 15.50 7.29
N VAL A 238 1.50 14.35 7.69
CA VAL A 238 2.27 13.18 8.13
C VAL A 238 2.39 12.14 7.03
N GLN A 239 1.40 12.07 6.14
CA GLN A 239 1.43 11.27 4.93
C GLN A 239 0.90 12.15 3.79
N LEU A 240 1.53 12.11 2.62
CA LEU A 240 1.06 12.84 1.43
C LEU A 240 1.58 12.14 0.18
N ILE A 241 0.68 11.94 -0.79
CA ILE A 241 1.03 11.43 -2.11
C ILE A 241 0.24 12.16 -3.18
N THR A 242 0.87 12.38 -4.32
CA THR A 242 0.24 12.92 -5.52
C THR A 242 -0.13 11.79 -6.50
N GLY A 243 -1.36 11.87 -7.02
CA GLY A 243 -1.87 11.08 -8.13
C GLY A 243 -2.17 11.96 -9.34
N VAL A 244 -3.02 11.48 -10.24
CA VAL A 244 -3.53 12.21 -11.41
C VAL A 244 -4.99 11.80 -11.59
N ILE A 245 -5.89 12.77 -11.74
CA ILE A 245 -7.36 12.68 -11.71
C ILE A 245 -7.93 12.49 -10.29
N TRP A 246 -8.73 13.45 -9.84
CA TRP A 246 -9.59 13.32 -8.67
C TRP A 246 -10.89 12.62 -9.11
N LEU A 247 -11.00 11.32 -8.79
CA LEU A 247 -12.05 10.44 -9.29
C LEU A 247 -13.43 10.75 -8.70
N VAL A 248 -13.48 10.89 -7.37
CA VAL A 248 -14.74 11.09 -6.63
C VAL A 248 -14.54 12.26 -5.67
N ARG A 249 -15.42 13.25 -5.73
CA ARG A 249 -15.48 14.40 -4.81
C ARG A 249 -16.83 14.43 -4.12
N ASN A 250 -16.83 14.39 -2.79
CA ASN A 250 -18.04 14.40 -1.96
C ASN A 250 -19.12 13.41 -2.42
N GLY A 251 -18.70 12.18 -2.76
CA GLY A 251 -19.58 11.11 -3.22
C GLY A 251 -20.09 11.25 -4.66
N THR A 252 -19.52 12.15 -5.47
CA THR A 252 -19.87 12.35 -6.88
C THR A 252 -18.66 12.18 -7.79
N VAL A 253 -18.85 11.60 -8.98
CA VAL A 253 -17.79 11.45 -9.99
C VAL A 253 -17.29 12.83 -10.43
N PHE A 254 -15.96 13.03 -10.43
CA PHE A 254 -15.31 14.33 -10.65
C PHE A 254 -14.21 14.27 -11.73
N VAL A 255 -14.27 13.25 -12.60
CA VAL A 255 -13.27 13.00 -13.65
C VAL A 255 -13.23 14.14 -14.67
N ASN A 256 -14.39 14.67 -15.09
CA ASN A 256 -14.46 15.71 -16.12
C ASN A 256 -13.80 17.01 -15.67
N GLU A 257 -14.11 17.43 -14.44
CA GLU A 257 -13.57 18.62 -13.80
C GLU A 257 -12.08 18.46 -13.54
N SER A 258 -11.64 17.24 -13.22
CA SER A 258 -10.22 16.93 -13.00
C SER A 258 -9.41 17.04 -14.27
N LYS A 259 -9.93 16.60 -15.43
CA LYS A 259 -9.25 16.81 -16.72
C LYS A 259 -8.91 18.28 -16.98
N ALA A 260 -9.77 19.21 -16.56
CA ALA A 260 -9.52 20.64 -16.74
C ALA A 260 -8.61 21.27 -15.66
N GLN A 261 -8.38 20.57 -14.55
CA GLN A 261 -7.63 21.06 -13.39
C GLN A 261 -6.23 20.46 -13.29
N ASP A 262 -6.09 19.16 -13.55
CA ASP A 262 -4.80 18.49 -13.61
C ASP A 262 -3.96 19.13 -14.72
N CYS A 263 -2.73 19.44 -14.35
CA CYS A 263 -1.73 19.94 -15.26
C CYS A 263 -1.59 19.03 -16.49
N GLY A 264 -1.43 19.61 -17.69
CA GLY A 264 -1.39 18.87 -18.95
C GLY A 264 -2.76 18.54 -19.56
N GLY A 265 -3.86 18.71 -18.82
CA GLY A 265 -5.21 18.42 -19.30
C GLY A 265 -5.87 19.50 -20.18
N LEU A 266 -5.19 20.63 -20.43
CA LEU A 266 -5.68 21.69 -21.33
C LEU A 266 -5.46 21.42 -22.82
N GLN A 267 -4.92 20.26 -23.19
CA GLN A 267 -4.77 19.86 -24.60
C GLN A 267 -6.07 19.17 -25.06
N GLU A 268 -6.76 19.77 -26.04
CA GLU A 268 -7.95 19.20 -26.68
C GLU A 268 -7.53 17.96 -27.51
N TYR A 269 -7.94 16.76 -27.09
CA TYR A 269 -7.53 15.45 -27.64
C TYR A 269 -6.03 15.14 -27.45
N GLY A 270 -5.60 15.15 -26.19
CA GLY A 270 -4.21 14.88 -25.77
C GLY A 270 -3.98 13.53 -25.07
N PRO A 271 -2.76 13.27 -24.58
CA PRO A 271 -2.42 12.09 -23.77
C PRO A 271 -3.36 11.87 -22.57
N MET A 272 -3.91 12.96 -21.99
CA MET A 272 -4.87 12.91 -20.89
C MET A 272 -6.20 12.26 -21.29
N ASP A 273 -6.76 12.58 -22.47
CA ASP A 273 -8.02 11.97 -22.93
C ASP A 273 -7.84 10.47 -23.13
N LYS A 274 -6.75 10.05 -23.78
CA LYS A 274 -6.41 8.63 -23.90
C LYS A 274 -6.26 7.98 -22.52
N PHE A 275 -5.52 8.61 -21.61
CA PHE A 275 -5.30 8.10 -20.26
C PHE A 275 -6.61 7.90 -19.47
N VAL A 276 -7.57 8.80 -19.64
CA VAL A 276 -8.89 8.73 -18.98
C VAL A 276 -9.76 7.66 -19.62
N ASP A 277 -9.82 7.59 -20.94
CA ASP A 277 -10.82 6.79 -21.67
C ASP A 277 -10.37 5.34 -21.95
N VAL A 278 -9.06 5.06 -21.93
CA VAL A 278 -8.53 3.72 -22.22
C VAL A 278 -8.81 2.73 -21.09
N LEU A 279 -9.11 1.48 -21.43
CA LEU A 279 -9.13 0.39 -20.44
C LEU A 279 -7.72 0.10 -19.96
N SER A 280 -7.51 -0.09 -18.67
CA SER A 280 -6.25 -0.58 -18.12
C SER A 280 -6.46 -1.10 -16.68
N ALA A 281 -5.37 -1.57 -16.05
CA ALA A 281 -5.32 -1.75 -14.61
C ALA A 281 -5.32 -0.38 -13.93
N ARG A 282 -6.08 -0.23 -12.84
CA ARG A 282 -6.30 1.05 -12.14
C ARG A 282 -6.08 0.90 -10.65
N VAL A 283 -5.62 1.99 -10.03
CA VAL A 283 -5.24 2.06 -8.62
C VAL A 283 -5.77 3.35 -8.04
N ALA A 284 -6.36 3.29 -6.84
CA ALA A 284 -6.88 4.46 -6.16
C ALA A 284 -6.65 4.40 -4.64
N VAL A 285 -6.60 5.60 -4.05
CA VAL A 285 -6.72 5.81 -2.62
C VAL A 285 -7.81 6.82 -2.34
N GLY A 286 -8.58 6.58 -1.29
CA GLY A 286 -9.61 7.50 -0.84
C GLY A 286 -10.04 7.21 0.59
N HIS A 287 -11.22 7.71 0.95
CA HIS A 287 -11.83 7.41 2.24
C HIS A 287 -13.34 7.20 2.12
N ASP A 288 -13.91 6.46 3.06
CA ASP A 288 -15.35 6.31 3.20
C ASP A 288 -15.98 7.37 4.12
N ASP A 289 -17.27 7.26 4.36
CA ASP A 289 -18.06 8.15 5.22
C ASP A 289 -17.75 8.03 6.72
N GLN A 290 -16.91 7.07 7.12
CA GLN A 290 -16.43 6.91 8.49
C GLN A 290 -15.00 7.45 8.67
N GLY A 291 -14.38 7.96 7.60
CA GLY A 291 -13.02 8.46 7.61
C GLY A 291 -11.97 7.35 7.64
N ARG A 292 -12.34 6.11 7.28
CA ARG A 292 -11.36 5.03 7.08
C ARG A 292 -10.71 5.20 5.72
N VAL A 293 -9.42 4.95 5.63
CA VAL A 293 -8.73 5.01 4.33
C VAL A 293 -9.02 3.74 3.55
N VAL A 294 -9.33 3.88 2.26
CA VAL A 294 -9.63 2.75 1.38
C VAL A 294 -8.63 2.72 0.25
N LEU A 295 -7.91 1.61 0.12
CA LEU A 295 -7.05 1.32 -1.03
C LEU A 295 -7.84 0.44 -1.98
N VAL A 296 -7.88 0.78 -3.27
CA VAL A 296 -8.59 -0.02 -4.27
C VAL A 296 -7.72 -0.22 -5.49
N HIS A 297 -7.70 -1.44 -6.02
CA HIS A 297 -7.11 -1.70 -7.34
C HIS A 297 -8.00 -2.62 -8.16
N THR A 298 -7.87 -2.54 -9.47
CA THR A 298 -8.45 -3.47 -10.43
C THR A 298 -7.37 -3.96 -11.39
N ASP A 299 -7.30 -5.27 -11.60
CA ASP A 299 -6.43 -5.87 -12.61
C ASP A 299 -6.89 -5.49 -14.03
N GLY A 300 -5.95 -5.46 -14.97
CA GLY A 300 -6.21 -5.05 -16.35
C GLY A 300 -5.00 -5.22 -17.25
N ASN A 301 -5.12 -4.77 -18.48
CA ASN A 301 -4.05 -4.63 -19.48
C ASN A 301 -4.46 -3.49 -20.40
N THR A 302 -3.56 -2.53 -20.66
CA THR A 302 -3.93 -1.31 -21.39
C THR A 302 -4.49 -1.64 -22.76
N GLU A 303 -5.57 -0.97 -23.15
CA GLU A 303 -6.35 -1.19 -24.40
C GLU A 303 -7.14 -2.50 -24.48
N GLU A 304 -6.97 -3.43 -23.54
CA GLU A 304 -7.60 -4.76 -23.62
C GLU A 304 -8.58 -5.06 -22.46
N ARG A 305 -8.14 -4.88 -21.21
CA ARG A 305 -8.83 -5.35 -20.00
C ARG A 305 -8.78 -4.32 -18.88
N GLY A 306 -9.75 -4.41 -17.97
CA GLY A 306 -9.86 -3.54 -16.80
C GLY A 306 -10.87 -2.43 -17.02
N LEU A 307 -10.59 -1.26 -16.45
CA LEU A 307 -11.50 -0.12 -16.41
C LEU A 307 -10.85 1.14 -16.98
N ASN A 308 -11.66 1.98 -17.61
CA ASN A 308 -11.30 3.39 -17.81
C ASN A 308 -11.61 4.20 -16.53
N LEU A 309 -11.22 5.46 -16.47
CA LEU A 309 -11.37 6.25 -15.23
C LEU A 309 -12.81 6.63 -14.92
N TRP A 310 -13.70 6.70 -15.91
CA TRP A 310 -15.13 6.92 -15.67
C TRP A 310 -15.77 5.73 -14.97
N GLU A 311 -15.59 4.54 -15.53
CA GLU A 311 -16.08 3.28 -14.96
C GLU A 311 -15.48 3.02 -13.57
N PHE A 312 -14.19 3.35 -13.40
CA PHE A 312 -13.52 3.20 -12.12
C PHE A 312 -14.04 4.19 -11.07
N ALA A 313 -14.26 5.45 -11.42
CA ALA A 313 -14.84 6.44 -10.51
C ALA A 313 -16.26 6.04 -10.06
N GLU A 314 -17.11 5.60 -10.98
CA GLU A 314 -18.44 5.07 -10.63
C GLU A 314 -18.37 3.82 -9.75
N PHE A 315 -17.41 2.93 -10.01
CA PHE A 315 -17.17 1.76 -9.18
C PHE A 315 -16.76 2.16 -7.75
N LEU A 316 -15.83 3.10 -7.59
CA LEU A 316 -15.43 3.61 -6.27
C LEU A 316 -16.59 4.31 -5.53
N GLN A 317 -17.42 5.06 -6.26
CA GLN A 317 -18.64 5.65 -5.71
C GLN A 317 -19.59 4.57 -5.18
N ARG A 318 -19.83 3.49 -5.94
CA ARG A 318 -20.66 2.36 -5.51
C ARG A 318 -20.06 1.60 -4.31
N LEU A 319 -18.73 1.56 -4.19
CA LEU A 319 -18.04 1.03 -3.01
C LEU A 319 -18.18 1.93 -1.77
N GLY A 320 -18.73 3.14 -1.91
CA GLY A 320 -18.98 4.06 -0.80
C GLY A 320 -17.83 5.03 -0.49
N LEU A 321 -16.89 5.23 -1.43
CA LEU A 321 -15.85 6.24 -1.25
C LEU A 321 -16.44 7.65 -1.40
N VAL A 322 -16.12 8.53 -0.44
CA VAL A 322 -16.57 9.93 -0.42
C VAL A 322 -15.62 10.80 -1.22
N ASN A 323 -14.31 10.63 -1.01
CA ASN A 323 -13.29 11.25 -1.86
C ASN A 323 -12.25 10.21 -2.27
N ALA A 324 -11.83 10.22 -3.52
CA ALA A 324 -10.82 9.28 -4.04
C ALA A 324 -10.02 9.88 -5.20
N ILE A 325 -8.72 9.59 -5.25
CA ILE A 325 -7.83 9.99 -6.36
C ILE A 325 -7.30 8.75 -7.08
N ASN A 326 -7.01 8.90 -8.37
CA ASN A 326 -6.32 7.87 -9.15
C ASN A 326 -4.80 7.97 -8.96
N LEU A 327 -4.16 6.80 -8.86
CA LEU A 327 -2.72 6.60 -8.70
C LEU A 327 -2.12 5.92 -9.95
N ASP A 328 -0.86 5.50 -9.87
CA ASP A 328 -0.17 4.87 -11.00
C ASP A 328 -0.78 3.50 -11.36
N GLY A 329 -1.09 3.28 -12.64
CA GLY A 329 -1.84 2.14 -13.15
C GLY A 329 -1.06 1.30 -14.16
N GLY A 330 -1.76 0.61 -15.06
CA GLY A 330 -1.15 -0.28 -16.05
C GLY A 330 -0.24 -1.32 -15.40
N GLY A 331 0.95 -1.54 -15.98
CA GLY A 331 1.94 -2.49 -15.46
C GLY A 331 2.46 -2.17 -14.05
N SER A 332 2.30 -0.93 -13.57
CA SER A 332 2.66 -0.57 -12.19
C SER A 332 1.70 -1.16 -11.15
N ALA A 333 0.44 -1.44 -11.53
CA ALA A 333 -0.61 -1.91 -10.64
C ALA A 333 -0.21 -3.22 -9.94
N THR A 334 0.21 -3.11 -8.67
CA THR A 334 0.71 -4.23 -7.88
C THR A 334 0.13 -4.17 -6.48
N PHE A 335 -0.65 -5.19 -6.12
CA PHE A 335 -1.17 -5.39 -4.78
C PHE A 335 -0.41 -6.50 -4.07
N VAL A 336 -0.07 -6.25 -2.81
CA VAL A 336 0.69 -7.15 -1.96
C VAL A 336 -0.13 -7.41 -0.70
N LEU A 337 -0.31 -8.68 -0.37
CA LEU A 337 -0.98 -9.12 0.86
C LEU A 337 0.00 -10.00 1.65
N ASP A 338 0.25 -9.66 2.91
CA ASP A 338 1.16 -10.37 3.82
C ASP A 338 2.54 -10.67 3.18
N GLY A 339 3.05 -9.71 2.42
CA GLY A 339 4.34 -9.81 1.76
C GLY A 339 4.37 -10.73 0.54
N THR A 340 3.24 -11.12 -0.05
CA THR A 340 3.18 -11.82 -1.34
C THR A 340 2.40 -10.98 -2.36
N VAL A 341 2.78 -11.06 -3.64
CA VAL A 341 2.00 -10.41 -4.70
C VAL A 341 0.68 -11.15 -4.84
N ALA A 342 -0.44 -10.43 -4.71
CA ALA A 342 -1.77 -11.00 -4.59
C ALA A 342 -2.72 -10.56 -5.73
N ASN A 343 -2.19 -9.96 -6.78
CA ASN A 343 -2.93 -9.62 -8.00
C ASN A 343 -2.26 -10.21 -9.25
N TYR A 344 -2.80 -9.90 -10.43
CA TYR A 344 -2.21 -10.26 -11.71
C TYR A 344 -1.62 -9.03 -12.40
N PRO A 345 -0.31 -8.74 -12.22
CA PRO A 345 0.36 -7.65 -12.92
C PRO A 345 0.20 -7.74 -14.43
N ALA A 346 0.12 -6.59 -15.10
CA ALA A 346 -0.07 -6.54 -16.54
C ALA A 346 1.24 -6.73 -17.33
N ASP A 347 2.36 -6.25 -16.78
CA ASP A 347 3.66 -6.38 -17.42
C ASP A 347 4.06 -7.84 -17.62
N HIS A 348 4.70 -8.13 -18.74
CA HIS A 348 5.29 -9.44 -18.99
C HIS A 348 6.61 -9.61 -18.21
N CYS A 349 7.12 -10.82 -18.11
CA CYS A 349 8.47 -11.08 -17.65
C CYS A 349 9.47 -11.01 -18.82
N ASN A 350 10.69 -10.55 -18.56
CA ASN A 350 11.84 -10.72 -19.45
C ASN A 350 12.27 -12.20 -19.44
N ASP A 351 11.45 -13.05 -20.04
CA ASP A 351 11.73 -14.46 -20.24
C ASP A 351 12.11 -14.75 -21.69
N ASN A 352 12.90 -15.82 -21.91
CA ASN A 352 13.16 -16.36 -23.25
C ASN A 352 11.96 -17.18 -23.79
N HIS A 353 10.78 -17.07 -23.16
CA HIS A 353 9.61 -17.90 -23.39
C HIS A 353 8.45 -17.09 -24.00
N ASN A 354 8.80 -16.23 -24.95
CA ASN A 354 7.83 -15.47 -25.75
C ASN A 354 6.86 -14.63 -24.89
N GLN A 355 7.33 -14.10 -23.75
CA GLN A 355 6.55 -13.22 -22.87
C GLN A 355 5.30 -13.91 -22.30
N THR A 356 5.38 -15.20 -21.98
CA THR A 356 4.20 -15.94 -21.49
C THR A 356 3.84 -15.56 -20.04
N TRP A 357 4.85 -15.26 -19.21
CA TRP A 357 4.63 -14.95 -17.80
C TRP A 357 4.48 -13.46 -17.56
N HIS A 358 3.74 -13.11 -16.50
CA HIS A 358 3.58 -11.74 -16.03
C HIS A 358 4.41 -11.47 -14.78
N CYS A 359 5.02 -10.29 -14.70
CA CYS A 359 5.92 -9.90 -13.62
C CYS A 359 5.51 -8.53 -13.05
N PRO A 360 5.58 -8.33 -11.72
CA PRO A 360 5.32 -7.02 -11.14
C PRO A 360 6.44 -6.04 -11.54
N ARG A 361 6.04 -4.81 -11.86
CA ARG A 361 6.96 -3.71 -12.14
C ARG A 361 7.72 -3.29 -10.87
N GLU A 362 8.98 -2.89 -11.03
CA GLU A 362 9.65 -2.14 -9.97
C GLU A 362 9.12 -0.70 -9.97
N VAL A 363 8.48 -0.29 -8.88
CA VAL A 363 7.78 1.00 -8.76
C VAL A 363 8.55 1.96 -7.84
N SER A 364 8.05 3.19 -7.74
CA SER A 364 8.55 4.22 -6.85
C SER A 364 7.95 4.08 -5.44
N THR A 365 6.93 4.86 -5.08
CA THR A 365 6.31 4.82 -3.76
C THR A 365 5.26 3.71 -3.66
N ILE A 366 4.98 3.26 -2.43
CA ILE A 366 3.86 2.37 -2.11
C ILE A 366 2.98 2.98 -1.01
N LEU A 367 1.72 2.56 -0.98
CA LEU A 367 0.82 2.73 0.15
C LEU A 367 0.87 1.47 1.01
N CYS A 368 0.97 1.64 2.32
CA CYS A 368 1.17 0.55 3.27
C CYS A 368 0.12 0.62 4.37
N ALA A 369 -0.67 -0.45 4.51
CA ALA A 369 -1.46 -0.72 5.71
C ALA A 369 -0.61 -1.56 6.67
N HIS A 370 -0.44 -1.09 7.89
CA HIS A 370 0.38 -1.74 8.91
C HIS A 370 -0.22 -1.55 10.30
N ASP A 371 0.24 -2.35 11.26
CA ASP A 371 -0.10 -2.11 12.67
C ASP A 371 0.56 -0.81 13.17
N PRO A 372 -0.02 -0.16 14.20
CA PRO A 372 0.58 1.03 14.79
C PRO A 372 2.05 0.81 15.13
N ASP A 373 2.90 1.77 14.74
CA ASP A 373 4.31 1.73 15.09
C ASP A 373 4.44 1.62 16.61
N ASP A 374 5.07 0.54 17.07
CA ASP A 374 5.17 0.22 18.49
C ASP A 374 6.01 1.30 19.18
N VAL A 375 5.37 2.20 19.92
CA VAL A 375 6.04 3.25 20.70
C VAL A 375 6.99 2.65 21.75
N THR A 376 6.83 1.35 22.06
CA THR A 376 7.74 0.61 22.93
C THR A 376 8.99 0.07 22.23
N SER A 377 9.16 0.31 20.92
CA SER A 377 10.34 -0.14 20.15
C SER A 377 11.66 0.51 20.55
N ASN A 378 11.63 1.59 21.35
CA ASN A 378 12.81 2.04 22.11
C ASN A 378 13.29 1.03 23.18
N CYS A 379 12.58 -0.10 23.37
CA CYS A 379 13.00 -1.22 24.22
C CYS A 379 13.60 -2.41 23.45
N ARG A 380 14.00 -2.27 22.17
CA ARG A 380 14.57 -3.40 21.41
C ARG A 380 15.84 -3.06 20.65
N ALA A 381 16.94 -2.89 21.40
CA ALA A 381 18.29 -3.29 20.97
C ALA A 381 19.20 -3.61 22.18
N VAL A 382 18.71 -4.33 23.20
CA VAL A 382 19.60 -4.99 24.16
C VAL A 382 18.99 -6.35 24.49
N ASN A 383 19.58 -7.41 23.95
CA ASN A 383 19.43 -8.84 24.25
C ASN A 383 18.18 -9.27 25.04
N SER A 384 17.46 -10.24 24.50
CA SER A 384 16.23 -10.89 25.00
C SER A 384 16.24 -11.41 26.45
N TYR A 385 17.35 -11.29 27.19
CA TYR A 385 17.48 -11.64 28.61
C TYR A 385 17.30 -10.45 29.57
N THR A 386 17.38 -9.20 29.10
CA THR A 386 17.27 -8.01 29.96
C THR A 386 15.83 -7.54 30.18
N CYS A 387 14.94 -7.75 29.21
CA CYS A 387 13.56 -7.25 29.28
C CYS A 387 12.71 -7.98 30.35
N LEU A 388 12.93 -9.30 30.52
CA LEU A 388 12.24 -10.07 31.56
C LEU A 388 12.70 -9.66 32.98
N LYS A 389 13.97 -9.27 33.15
CA LYS A 389 14.50 -8.81 34.45
C LYS A 389 13.92 -7.46 34.88
N VAL A 390 13.70 -6.53 33.95
CA VAL A 390 13.18 -5.19 34.27
C VAL A 390 11.72 -5.24 34.70
N ILE A 391 10.90 -6.09 34.06
CA ILE A 391 9.49 -6.28 34.45
C ILE A 391 9.40 -6.94 35.83
N ILE A 392 10.23 -7.95 36.10
CA ILE A 392 10.26 -8.61 37.42
C ILE A 392 10.77 -7.67 38.52
N LEU A 393 11.78 -6.83 38.24
CA LEU A 393 12.28 -5.85 39.21
C LEU A 393 11.26 -4.74 39.54
N CYS A 394 10.51 -4.25 38.55
CA CYS A 394 9.45 -3.26 38.80
C CYS A 394 8.29 -3.82 39.62
N VAL A 395 7.90 -5.08 39.37
CA VAL A 395 6.84 -5.75 40.14
C VAL A 395 7.30 -6.06 41.57
N ILE A 396 8.56 -6.46 41.75
CA ILE A 396 9.14 -6.69 43.09
C ILE A 396 9.33 -5.38 43.86
N LEU A 397 9.78 -4.29 43.22
CA LEU A 397 9.88 -2.99 43.89
C LEU A 397 8.51 -2.46 44.33
N HIS A 398 7.47 -2.65 43.52
CA HIS A 398 6.11 -2.25 43.90
C HIS A 398 5.57 -3.05 45.10
N TRP A 399 5.97 -4.32 45.22
CA TRP A 399 5.62 -5.19 46.36
C TRP A 399 6.44 -4.94 47.63
N ILE A 400 7.64 -4.35 47.52
CA ILE A 400 8.49 -3.99 48.67
C ILE A 400 8.17 -2.58 49.20
N LEU A 401 7.56 -1.73 48.36
CA LEU A 401 7.18 -0.35 48.69
C LEU A 401 5.71 -0.19 49.13
N GLN A 402 4.95 -1.28 49.22
CA GLN A 402 3.67 -1.39 49.94
C GLN A 402 3.91 -2.19 51.22
#